data_AF-A0A2M8AEH8-F1
#
_entry.id   AF-A0A2M8AEH8-F1
#
_cell.length_a   1.000
_cell.length_b   1.000
_cell.length_c   1.000
_cell.angle_alpha   90.00
_cell.angle_beta   90.00
_cell.angle_gamma   90.00
#
_symmetry.space_group_name_H-M   'P 1'
#
loop_
_entity.id
_entity.type
_entity.pdbx_description
1 polymer ?
#
loop_
_entity_poly.entity_id
_entity_poly.type
_entity_poly.pdbx_seq_one_letter_code
_entity_poly.pdbx_strand_id
1 'polypeptide(L)' 'MKKNKIVALAIIAFLILVPFQWAYFDISIKTQLAQAITMAIVIIGAVIAILIFNKKSDEASH' A
#
# COMPACT_ATOMS: atom_id res chain seq x y z
N MET A 1 0.67 1.12 -20.19
CA MET A 1 0.11 0.23 -19.14
C MET A 1 -1.34 0.62 -18.89
N LYS A 2 -2.24 -0.33 -18.59
CA LYS A 2 -3.64 -0.01 -18.24
C LYS A 2 -3.67 0.92 -17.00
N LYS A 3 -4.61 1.87 -16.96
CA LYS A 3 -4.72 2.90 -15.91
C LYS A 3 -4.71 2.31 -14.49
N ASN A 4 -5.39 1.18 -14.29
CA ASN A 4 -5.44 0.46 -13.00
C ASN A 4 -4.06 -0.01 -12.54
N LYS A 5 -3.22 -0.49 -13.48
CA LYS A 5 -1.86 -0.92 -13.16
C LYS A 5 -0.97 0.25 -12.77
N ILE A 6 -1.15 1.41 -13.39
CA ILE A 6 -0.41 2.64 -13.06
C ILE A 6 -0.81 3.13 -11.65
N VAL A 7 -2.11 3.13 -11.34
CA VAL A 7 -2.61 3.51 -10.01
C VAL A 7 -2.10 2.56 -8.93
N ALA A 8 -2.14 1.24 -9.18
CA ALA A 8 -1.59 0.26 -8.24
C ALA A 8 -0.07 0.46 -8.02
N LEU A 9 0.68 0.75 -9.07
CA LEU A 9 2.12 1.01 -8.96
C LEU A 9 2.41 2.27 -8.13
N ALA A 10 1.60 3.32 -8.31
CA ALA A 10 1.72 4.55 -7.53
C ALA A 10 1.42 4.33 -6.04
N ILE A 11 0.41 3.50 -5.72
CA ILE A 11 0.09 3.13 -4.33
C ILE A 11 1.27 2.36 -3.72
N ILE A 12 1.83 1.38 -4.44
CA ILE A 12 3.00 0.62 -3.96
C ILE A 12 4.20 1.53 -3.72
N ALA A 13 4.50 2.43 -4.66
CA ALA A 13 5.59 3.38 -4.52
C ALA A 13 5.40 4.31 -3.30
N PHE A 14 4.18 4.82 -3.09
CA PHE A 14 3.86 5.63 -1.93
C PHE A 14 4.06 4.85 -0.62
N LEU A 15 3.57 3.61 -0.54
CA LEU A 15 3.69 2.77 0.65
C LEU A 15 5.15 2.49 1.02
N ILE A 16 6.01 2.22 0.05
CA ILE A 16 7.44 1.94 0.27
C ILE A 16 8.19 3.20 0.72
N LEU A 17 7.90 4.34 0.11
CA LEU A 17 8.67 5.57 0.37
C LEU A 17 8.28 6.26 1.68
N VAL A 18 7.03 6.12 2.13
CA VAL A 18 6.52 6.89 3.27
C VAL A 18 6.25 5.98 4.48
N PRO A 19 5.14 5.23 4.57
CA PRO A 19 4.80 4.52 5.79
C PRO A 19 5.69 3.30 6.04
N PHE A 20 6.31 2.67 5.03
CA PHE A 20 7.21 1.54 5.25
C PHE A 20 8.44 1.93 6.08
N GLN A 21 8.98 3.14 5.87
CA GLN A 21 10.11 3.61 6.67
C GLN A 21 9.70 3.75 8.14
N TRP A 22 8.53 4.34 8.41
CA TRP A 22 8.02 4.54 9.77
C TRP A 22 7.52 3.26 10.44
N ALA A 23 7.07 2.28 9.66
CA ALA A 23 6.60 1.00 10.17
C ALA A 23 7.75 0.09 10.65
N TYR A 24 8.92 0.18 10.01
CA TYR A 24 10.01 -0.77 10.20
C TYR A 24 11.35 -0.14 10.64
N PHE A 25 11.44 1.19 10.75
CA PHE A 25 12.51 1.80 11.53
C PHE A 25 12.31 1.52 13.02
N ASP A 26 13.41 1.36 13.74
CA ASP A 26 13.40 1.13 15.19
C ASP A 26 13.02 2.44 15.90
N ILE A 27 11.72 2.67 16.10
CA ILE A 27 11.21 3.85 16.79
C ILE A 27 11.00 3.46 18.25
N SER A 28 11.76 4.12 19.14
CA SER A 28 11.70 4.07 20.60
C SER A 28 10.38 3.58 21.22
N ILE A 29 10.45 2.84 22.34
CA ILE A 29 9.33 2.19 23.05
C ILE A 29 8.04 3.04 23.17
N LYS A 30 8.16 4.38 23.22
CA LYS A 30 7.02 5.31 23.28
C LYS A 30 6.11 5.30 22.04
N THR A 31 6.56 4.77 20.91
CA THR A 31 5.84 4.85 19.63
C THR A 31 5.41 3.49 19.08
N GLN A 32 5.50 2.42 19.87
CA GLN A 32 5.13 1.06 19.43
C GLN A 32 3.69 0.95 18.90
N LEU A 33 2.74 1.67 19.50
CA LEU A 33 1.35 1.69 19.01
C LEU A 33 1.26 2.37 17.63
N ALA A 34 1.93 3.50 17.44
CA ALA A 34 1.97 4.20 16.16
C ALA A 34 2.68 3.37 15.09
N GLN A 35 3.74 2.65 15.45
CA GLN A 35 4.44 1.71 14.58
C GLN A 35 3.51 0.57 14.15
N ALA A 36 2.79 -0.07 15.08
CA ALA A 36 1.84 -1.13 14.77
C ALA A 36 0.72 -0.67 13.83
N ILE A 37 0.17 0.53 14.05
CA ILE A 37 -0.84 1.14 13.17
C ILE A 37 -0.25 1.39 11.77
N THR A 38 0.98 1.89 11.70
CA THR A 38 1.66 2.16 10.42
C THR A 38 1.93 0.86 9.66
N MET A 39 2.34 -0.20 10.35
CA MET A 39 2.50 -1.54 9.75
C MET A 39 1.17 -2.07 9.19
N ALA A 40 0.07 -1.91 9.92
CA ALA A 40 -1.26 -2.33 9.45
C ALA A 40 -1.67 -1.57 8.18
N ILE A 41 -1.42 -0.26 8.11
CA ILE A 41 -1.69 0.56 6.93
C ILE A 41 -0.86 0.09 5.72
N VAL A 42 0.42 -0.23 5.92
CA VAL A 42 1.29 -0.76 4.85
C VAL A 42 0.74 -2.06 4.30
N ILE A 43 0.34 -2.99 5.17
CA ILE A 43 -0.17 -4.30 4.78
C ILE A 43 -1.50 -4.14 4.01
N ILE A 44 -2.46 -3.39 4.57
CA ILE A 44 -3.78 -3.18 3.94
C ILE A 44 -3.62 -2.48 2.59
N GLY A 45 -2.80 -1.43 2.53
CA GLY A 45 -2.52 -0.71 1.30
C GLY A 45 -1.89 -1.60 0.22
N ALA A 46 -0.97 -2.48 0.60
CA ALA A 46 -0.33 -3.42 -0.32
C ALA A 46 -1.35 -4.43 -0.88
N VAL A 47 -2.23 -4.97 -0.03
CA VAL A 47 -3.31 -5.87 -0.46
C VAL A 47 -4.24 -5.15 -1.45
N ILE A 48 -4.68 -3.93 -1.15
CA ILE A 48 -5.53 -3.13 -2.06
C ILE A 48 -4.82 -2.90 -3.40
N ALA A 49 -3.55 -2.54 -3.38
CA ALA A 49 -2.78 -2.31 -4.60
C ALA A 49 -2.67 -3.57 -5.46
N ILE A 50 -2.41 -4.73 -4.85
CA ILE A 50 -2.37 -6.03 -5.54
C ILE A 50 -3.74 -6.36 -6.16
N LEU A 51 -4.84 -6.13 -5.41
CA LEU A 51 -6.19 -6.33 -5.91
C LEU A 51 -6.48 -5.42 -7.12
N ILE A 52 -6.12 -4.14 -7.06
CA ILE A 52 -6.29 -3.19 -8.18
C ILE A 52 -5.43 -3.57 -9.38
N PHE A 53 -4.20 -4.05 -9.14
CA PHE A 53 -3.29 -4.47 -10.21
C PHE A 53 -3.79 -5.71 -10.94
N ASN A 54 -4.35 -6.67 -10.19
CA ASN A 54 -4.84 -7.95 -10.69
C ASN A 54 -6.31 -7.92 -11.11
N LYS A 55 -7.06 -6.86 -10.77
CA LYS A 55 -8.42 -6.65 -11.25
C LYS A 55 -8.39 -6.65 -12.78
N LYS A 56 -8.84 -7.76 -13.37
CA LYS A 56 -9.17 -7.82 -14.79
C LYS A 56 -10.18 -6.70 -14.99
N SER A 57 -9.81 -5.76 -15.84
CA SER A 57 -10.69 -4.69 -16.25
C SER A 57 -11.94 -5.32 -16.84
N ASP A 58 -13.04 -5.34 -16.09
CA ASP A 58 -14.40 -5.38 -16.65
C ASP A 58 -14.65 -4.05 -17.37
N GLU A 59 -13.82 -3.78 -18.38
CA GLU A 59 -14.14 -2.86 -19.49
C GLU A 59 -14.87 -3.66 -20.59
N ALA A 60 -15.65 -4.67 -20.18
CA ALA A 60 -16.52 -5.47 -21.01
C ALA A 60 -17.91 -5.52 -20.39
N SER A 61 -18.60 -4.37 -20.40
CA SER A 61 -20.01 -4.21 -20.78
C SER A 61 -20.61 -2.98 -20.10
N HIS A 62 -20.91 -2.00 -20.97
CA HIS A 62 -21.89 -0.92 -20.85
C HIS A 62 -21.63 0.22 -19.86
#